data_AF-A0A0N0MD36-F1
#
_entry.id   AF-A0A0N0MD36-F1
#
_cell.length_a   1.000
_cell.length_b   1.000
_cell.length_c   1.000
_cell.angle_alpha   90.00
_cell.angle_beta   90.00
_cell.angle_gamma   90.00
#
_symmetry.space_group_name_H-M   'P 1'
#
loop_
_entity.id
_entity.type
_entity.pdbx_description
1 polymer ?
#
loop_
_entity_poly.entity_id
_entity_poly.type
_entity_poly.pdbx_seq_one_letter_code
_entity_poly.pdbx_strand_id
1 'polypeptide(L)'
;MPDSGAPEHSDRPGLDRLLGDLNALEALAEGWDDAARIGARAQAAAIDALNAEAFRRMISALKSQDGFGKALVDAARDEVVYAVLRRHGILKPSLHERVEAALETVRPMLASHGGNAEVASVEGNRAEIRFLGACDGCPASQLTFYAGVKKAIEDHVPEITEVRQVKGLGGGGADTVHFTSPFAETLGGSWINALNLAKLPDGTTLFETVGGESVIFARQGDLVTCFRNACAHMGLEMTEGAVEAGILTCPWHGFRYALESGECLTAPEVQLHAHAVRVIGSHIQVRIVP
;
A
#
# COMPACT_ATOMS: atom_id res chain seq x y z
N MET A 1 -26.55 -19.08 -30.11
CA MET A 1 -25.69 -19.69 -29.09
C MET A 1 -25.23 -21.03 -29.64
N PRO A 2 -23.92 -21.18 -29.85
CA PRO A 2 -23.19 -22.05 -28.95
C PRO A 2 -22.13 -21.27 -28.18
N ASP A 3 -22.16 -21.56 -26.89
CA ASP A 3 -21.19 -21.34 -25.84
C ASP A 3 -19.73 -21.42 -26.33
N SER A 4 -19.03 -20.28 -26.34
CA SER A 4 -17.57 -20.21 -26.45
C SER A 4 -16.98 -20.18 -25.05
N GLY A 5 -17.17 -21.26 -24.29
CA GLY A 5 -16.55 -21.49 -23.01
C GLY A 5 -15.03 -21.44 -23.16
N ALA A 6 -14.41 -20.37 -22.65
CA ALA A 6 -12.98 -20.32 -22.47
C ALA A 6 -12.56 -21.47 -21.54
N PRO A 7 -11.43 -22.15 -21.80
CA PRO A 7 -11.02 -23.30 -21.00
C PRO A 7 -10.77 -22.88 -19.54
N GLU A 8 -11.44 -23.57 -18.62
CA GLU A 8 -11.26 -23.44 -17.16
C GLU A 8 -9.78 -23.59 -16.79
N HIS A 9 -9.24 -22.60 -16.06
CA HIS A 9 -7.83 -22.46 -15.68
C HIS A 9 -7.42 -23.33 -14.46
N SER A 10 -8.10 -24.45 -14.19
CA SER A 10 -8.03 -25.14 -12.89
C SER A 10 -6.74 -25.93 -12.59
N ASP A 11 -5.77 -25.99 -13.51
CA ASP A 11 -4.52 -26.77 -13.36
C ASP A 11 -3.22 -25.93 -13.48
N ARG A 12 -3.32 -24.60 -13.42
CA ARG A 12 -2.12 -23.74 -13.43
C ARG A 12 -1.54 -23.60 -12.02
N PRO A 13 -0.20 -23.70 -11.85
CA PRO A 13 0.41 -23.48 -10.54
C PRO A 13 0.24 -22.01 -10.13
N GLY A 14 -0.23 -21.78 -8.89
CA GLY A 14 -0.31 -20.45 -8.29
C GLY A 14 1.07 -19.86 -7.97
N LEU A 15 1.10 -18.55 -7.71
CA LEU A 15 2.34 -17.81 -7.49
C LEU A 15 3.16 -18.36 -6.32
N ASP A 16 2.53 -18.67 -5.19
CA ASP A 16 3.21 -19.21 -4.00
C ASP A 16 4.00 -20.48 -4.29
N ARG A 17 3.43 -21.37 -5.11
CA ARG A 17 4.10 -22.61 -5.51
C ARG A 17 5.31 -22.31 -6.39
N LEU A 18 5.15 -21.44 -7.39
CA LEU A 18 6.22 -21.06 -8.31
C LEU A 18 7.39 -20.37 -7.59
N LEU A 19 7.08 -19.46 -6.65
CA LEU A 19 8.09 -18.81 -5.80
C LEU A 19 8.73 -19.80 -4.84
N GLY A 20 7.95 -20.73 -4.28
CA GLY A 20 8.46 -21.82 -3.45
C GLY A 20 9.48 -22.68 -4.18
N ASP A 21 9.20 -23.05 -5.43
CA ASP A 21 10.12 -23.82 -6.29
C ASP A 21 11.43 -23.03 -6.55
N LEU A 22 11.34 -21.73 -6.84
CA LEU A 22 12.52 -20.87 -7.03
C LEU A 22 13.36 -20.79 -5.74
N ASN A 23 12.73 -20.52 -4.60
CA ASN A 23 13.41 -20.44 -3.31
C ASN A 23 14.09 -21.77 -2.94
N ALA A 24 13.44 -22.90 -3.23
CA ALA A 24 14.02 -24.22 -3.00
C ALA A 24 15.28 -24.44 -3.85
N LEU A 25 15.27 -24.01 -5.12
CA LEU A 25 16.45 -24.07 -6.00
C LEU A 25 17.57 -23.15 -5.51
N GLU A 26 17.24 -21.96 -5.03
CA GLU A 26 18.22 -21.03 -4.44
C GLU A 26 18.85 -21.59 -3.16
N ALA A 27 18.05 -22.22 -2.30
CA ALA A 27 18.54 -22.88 -1.07
C ALA A 27 19.49 -24.05 -1.39
N LEU A 28 19.18 -24.87 -2.41
CA LEU A 28 20.08 -25.93 -2.86
C LEU A 28 21.44 -25.40 -3.32
N ALA A 29 21.46 -24.18 -3.89
CA ALA A 29 22.68 -23.55 -4.36
C ALA A 29 23.59 -23.05 -3.23
N GLU A 30 23.15 -22.99 -1.97
CA GLU A 30 23.99 -22.58 -0.83
C GLU A 30 25.18 -23.53 -0.61
N GLY A 31 24.98 -24.82 -0.89
CA GLY A 31 26.02 -25.85 -0.75
C GLY A 31 26.95 -25.99 -1.95
N TRP A 32 26.74 -25.21 -3.01
CA TRP A 32 27.54 -25.28 -4.23
C TRP A 32 28.86 -24.51 -4.09
N ASP A 33 29.88 -24.93 -4.85
CA ASP A 33 31.12 -24.15 -4.95
C ASP A 33 30.89 -22.79 -5.63
N ASP A 34 31.85 -21.87 -5.46
CA ASP A 34 31.74 -20.50 -5.97
C ASP A 34 31.54 -20.44 -7.49
N ALA A 35 32.22 -21.31 -8.24
CA ALA A 35 32.12 -21.33 -9.69
C ALA A 35 30.72 -21.74 -10.16
N ALA A 36 30.14 -22.77 -9.55
CA ALA A 36 28.79 -23.24 -9.82
C ALA A 36 27.74 -22.19 -9.44
N ARG A 37 27.87 -21.54 -8.27
CA ARG A 37 26.97 -20.45 -7.84
C ARG A 37 27.01 -19.26 -8.78
N ILE A 38 28.21 -18.82 -9.17
CA ILE A 38 28.40 -17.72 -10.12
C ILE A 38 27.79 -18.09 -11.47
N GLY A 39 28.06 -19.30 -11.98
CA GLY A 39 27.53 -19.78 -13.25
C GLY A 39 26.00 -19.80 -13.28
N ALA A 40 25.37 -20.35 -12.23
CA ALA A 40 23.92 -20.41 -12.14
C ALA A 40 23.26 -19.04 -12.03
N ARG A 41 23.83 -18.12 -11.23
CA ARG A 41 23.35 -16.73 -11.15
C ARG A 41 23.50 -16.01 -12.50
N ALA A 42 24.63 -16.21 -13.18
CA ALA A 42 24.87 -15.62 -14.50
C ALA A 42 23.87 -16.15 -15.54
N GLN A 43 23.56 -17.45 -15.51
CA GLN A 43 22.56 -18.05 -16.39
C GLN A 43 21.16 -17.50 -16.10
N ALA A 44 20.73 -17.45 -14.83
CA ALA A 44 19.44 -16.88 -14.45
C ALA A 44 19.32 -15.42 -14.89
N ALA A 45 20.35 -14.60 -14.65
CA ALA A 45 20.39 -13.21 -15.10
C ALA A 45 20.33 -13.07 -16.62
N ALA A 46 20.99 -13.96 -17.38
CA ALA A 46 20.94 -13.96 -18.84
C ALA A 46 19.54 -14.30 -19.37
N ILE A 47 18.86 -15.27 -18.76
CA ILE A 47 17.46 -15.62 -19.07
C ILE A 47 16.54 -14.44 -18.73
N ASP A 48 16.70 -13.82 -17.57
CA ASP A 48 15.90 -12.67 -17.16
C ASP A 48 16.07 -11.49 -18.11
N ALA A 49 17.30 -11.23 -18.57
CA ALA A 49 17.60 -10.18 -19.53
C ALA A 49 16.96 -10.46 -20.90
N LEU A 50 17.03 -11.71 -21.38
CA LEU A 50 16.40 -12.13 -22.62
C LEU A 50 14.88 -11.98 -22.56
N ASN A 51 14.25 -12.46 -21.48
CA ASN A 51 12.81 -12.35 -21.27
C ASN A 51 12.37 -10.89 -21.17
N ALA A 52 13.11 -10.07 -20.42
CA ALA A 52 12.81 -8.66 -20.29
C ALA A 52 12.85 -7.94 -21.65
N GLU A 53 13.84 -8.24 -22.50
CA GLU A 53 13.91 -7.67 -23.85
C GLU A 53 12.77 -8.15 -24.75
N ALA A 54 12.40 -9.44 -24.67
CA ALA A 54 11.26 -9.99 -25.40
C ALA A 54 9.95 -9.29 -24.99
N PHE A 55 9.69 -9.15 -23.68
CA PHE A 55 8.52 -8.46 -23.17
C PHE A 55 8.48 -6.99 -23.60
N ARG A 56 9.60 -6.26 -23.54
CA ARG A 56 9.68 -4.86 -24.00
C ARG A 56 9.35 -4.73 -25.48
N ARG A 57 9.90 -5.60 -26.33
CA ARG A 57 9.63 -5.57 -27.78
C ARG A 57 8.17 -5.91 -28.08
N MET A 58 7.64 -6.94 -27.42
CA MET A 58 6.24 -7.34 -27.57
C MET A 58 5.29 -6.20 -27.17
N ILE A 59 5.48 -5.60 -25.99
CA ILE A 59 4.68 -4.46 -25.53
C ILE A 59 4.85 -3.27 -26.48
N SER A 60 6.06 -2.97 -26.93
CA SER A 60 6.31 -1.87 -27.87
C SER A 60 5.61 -2.08 -29.21
N ALA A 61 5.50 -3.31 -29.70
CA ALA A 61 4.79 -3.65 -30.92
C ALA A 61 3.26 -3.60 -30.76
N LEU A 62 2.76 -3.93 -29.56
CA LEU A 62 1.32 -4.02 -29.29
C LEU A 62 0.71 -2.71 -28.76
N LYS A 63 1.51 -1.78 -28.23
CA LYS A 63 1.02 -0.56 -27.56
C LYS A 63 0.18 0.37 -28.45
N SER A 64 0.30 0.27 -29.77
CA SER A 64 -0.50 1.07 -30.71
C SER A 64 -1.85 0.44 -31.06
N GLN A 65 -2.14 -0.76 -30.55
CA GLN A 65 -3.43 -1.41 -30.73
C GLN A 65 -4.47 -0.77 -29.81
N ASP A 66 -5.68 -0.54 -30.32
CA ASP A 66 -6.78 0.00 -29.53
C ASP A 66 -7.10 -0.93 -28.35
N GLY A 67 -7.25 -0.36 -27.17
CA GLY A 67 -7.55 -1.12 -25.94
C GLY A 67 -6.38 -1.87 -25.33
N PHE A 68 -5.17 -1.82 -25.91
CA PHE A 68 -3.99 -2.52 -25.36
C PHE A 68 -3.70 -2.16 -23.90
N GLY A 69 -3.74 -0.87 -23.56
CA GLY A 69 -3.47 -0.42 -22.19
C GLY A 69 -4.43 -1.05 -21.17
N LYS A 70 -5.73 -1.09 -21.49
CA LYS A 70 -6.73 -1.74 -20.64
C LYS A 70 -6.50 -3.26 -20.56
N ALA A 71 -6.22 -3.91 -21.68
CA ALA A 71 -5.93 -5.35 -21.69
C ALA A 71 -4.67 -5.71 -20.88
N LEU A 72 -3.64 -4.86 -20.93
CA LEU A 72 -2.42 -5.04 -20.12
C LEU A 72 -2.72 -4.87 -18.63
N VAL A 73 -3.52 -3.86 -18.25
CA VAL A 73 -3.98 -3.69 -16.87
C VAL A 73 -4.81 -4.89 -16.42
N ASP A 74 -5.72 -5.38 -17.27
CA ASP A 74 -6.56 -6.54 -16.96
C ASP A 74 -5.73 -7.83 -16.81
N ALA A 75 -4.68 -8.00 -17.62
CA ALA A 75 -3.75 -9.13 -17.50
C ALA A 75 -2.86 -9.03 -16.24
N ALA A 76 -2.45 -7.83 -15.85
CA ALA A 76 -1.68 -7.59 -14.64
C ALA A 76 -2.47 -7.84 -13.33
N ARG A 77 -3.79 -8.14 -13.42
CA ARG A 77 -4.59 -8.63 -12.28
C ARG A 77 -4.24 -10.06 -11.87
N ASP A 78 -3.59 -10.82 -12.74
CA ASP A 78 -3.06 -12.15 -12.43
C ASP A 78 -1.73 -11.99 -11.67
N GLU A 79 -1.64 -12.61 -10.50
CA GLU A 79 -0.50 -12.51 -9.58
C GLU A 79 0.83 -12.97 -10.22
N VAL A 80 0.80 -14.00 -11.07
CA VAL A 80 1.98 -14.52 -11.76
C VAL A 80 2.41 -13.55 -12.83
N VAL A 81 1.46 -13.02 -13.61
CA VAL A 81 1.74 -12.01 -14.63
C VAL A 81 2.35 -10.76 -13.99
N TYR A 82 1.77 -10.25 -12.90
CA TYR A 82 2.28 -9.10 -12.17
C TYR A 82 3.72 -9.34 -11.68
N ALA A 83 3.96 -10.46 -11.00
CA ALA A 83 5.27 -10.82 -10.47
C ALA A 83 6.35 -10.90 -11.56
N VAL A 84 6.02 -11.51 -12.71
CA VAL A 84 6.93 -11.62 -13.87
C VAL A 84 7.21 -10.24 -14.47
N LEU A 85 6.17 -9.44 -14.76
CA LEU A 85 6.35 -8.10 -15.33
C LEU A 85 7.18 -7.18 -14.41
N ARG A 86 7.00 -7.30 -13.09
CA ARG A 86 7.80 -6.59 -12.08
C ARG A 86 9.24 -7.09 -12.03
N ARG A 87 9.46 -8.42 -11.99
CA ARG A 87 10.80 -9.04 -12.01
C ARG A 87 11.63 -8.54 -13.20
N HIS A 88 11.01 -8.41 -14.37
CA HIS A 88 11.69 -7.99 -15.59
C HIS A 88 11.72 -6.46 -15.80
N GLY A 89 11.26 -5.67 -14.83
CA GLY A 89 11.30 -4.21 -14.86
C GLY A 89 10.40 -3.59 -15.93
N ILE A 90 9.33 -4.29 -16.31
CA ILE A 90 8.29 -3.77 -17.21
C ILE A 90 7.32 -2.90 -16.40
N LEU A 91 6.84 -3.43 -15.29
CA LEU A 91 6.18 -2.64 -14.25
C LEU A 91 7.27 -2.10 -13.32
N LYS A 92 7.28 -0.78 -13.15
CA LYS A 92 8.16 -0.13 -12.18
C LYS A 92 7.47 -0.13 -10.81
N PRO A 93 8.22 -0.29 -9.72
CA PRO A 93 7.68 -0.08 -8.38
C PRO A 93 7.04 1.31 -8.28
N SER A 94 5.95 1.40 -7.54
CA SER A 94 5.25 2.65 -7.31
C SER A 94 6.15 3.64 -6.54
N LEU A 95 5.81 4.93 -6.57
CA LEU A 95 6.53 5.91 -5.74
C LEU A 95 6.42 5.56 -4.25
N HIS A 96 5.26 5.07 -3.81
CA HIS A 96 5.07 4.60 -2.44
C HIS A 96 6.05 3.49 -2.09
N GLU A 97 6.09 2.40 -2.87
CA GLU A 97 6.98 1.26 -2.62
C GLU A 97 8.46 1.67 -2.58
N ARG A 98 8.85 2.63 -3.43
CA ARG A 98 10.21 3.15 -3.46
C ARG A 98 10.55 4.00 -2.23
N VAL A 99 9.60 4.80 -1.76
CA VAL A 99 9.77 5.59 -0.54
C VAL A 99 9.82 4.67 0.67
N GLU A 100 8.96 3.66 0.74
CA GLU A 100 8.96 2.65 1.81
C GLU A 100 10.29 1.88 1.82
N ALA A 101 10.78 1.43 0.66
CA ALA A 101 12.10 0.81 0.55
C ALA A 101 13.23 1.75 0.97
N ALA A 102 13.11 3.06 0.75
CA ALA A 102 14.07 4.04 1.24
C ALA A 102 14.01 4.16 2.78
N LEU A 103 12.82 4.12 3.39
CA LEU A 103 12.66 4.11 4.84
C LEU A 103 13.30 2.87 5.48
N GLU A 104 13.16 1.69 4.88
CA GLU A 104 13.78 0.45 5.36
C GLU A 104 15.30 0.58 5.59
N THR A 105 15.98 1.38 4.77
CA THR A 105 17.43 1.62 4.93
C THR A 105 17.80 2.39 6.20
N VAL A 106 16.87 3.18 6.75
CA VAL A 106 17.07 4.02 7.94
C VAL A 106 16.39 3.50 9.19
N ARG A 107 15.41 2.59 9.07
CA ARG A 107 14.72 1.96 10.21
C ARG A 107 15.66 1.36 11.26
N PRO A 108 16.77 0.65 10.93
CA PRO A 108 17.69 0.13 11.95
C PRO A 108 18.32 1.21 12.82
N MET A 109 18.61 2.38 12.24
CA MET A 109 19.14 3.53 12.97
C MET A 109 18.06 4.19 13.84
N LEU A 110 16.83 4.34 13.34
CA LEU A 110 15.72 4.87 14.14
C LEU A 110 15.40 3.95 15.34
N ALA A 111 15.39 2.64 15.10
CA ALA A 111 15.10 1.63 16.11
C ALA A 111 16.13 1.62 17.25
N SER A 112 17.42 1.85 16.96
CA SER A 112 18.47 1.92 17.99
C SER A 112 18.30 3.09 18.96
N HIS A 113 17.52 4.10 18.57
CA HIS A 113 17.14 5.24 19.38
C HIS A 113 15.68 5.20 19.87
N GLY A 114 15.03 4.03 19.78
CA GLY A 114 13.69 3.81 20.32
C GLY A 114 12.55 4.45 19.50
N GLY A 115 12.76 4.68 18.21
CA GLY A 115 11.70 5.13 17.31
C GLY A 115 11.68 4.43 15.97
N ASN A 116 10.81 4.89 15.09
CA ASN A 116 10.62 4.34 13.74
C ASN A 116 10.05 5.42 12.82
N ALA A 117 9.87 5.12 11.53
CA ALA A 117 9.17 5.98 10.58
C ALA A 117 8.26 5.16 9.66
N GLU A 118 7.17 5.72 9.17
CA GLU A 118 6.27 5.08 8.21
C GLU A 118 5.83 6.10 7.15
N VAL A 119 5.51 5.62 5.95
CA VAL A 119 4.93 6.44 4.90
C VAL A 119 3.46 6.70 5.21
N ALA A 120 3.09 7.96 5.43
CA ALA A 120 1.71 8.36 5.63
C ALA A 120 0.98 8.58 4.28
N SER A 121 1.66 9.18 3.30
CA SER A 121 1.14 9.37 1.95
C SER A 121 2.27 9.67 0.96
N VAL A 122 2.04 9.35 -0.32
CA VAL A 122 2.91 9.79 -1.43
C VAL A 122 2.02 10.31 -2.55
N GLU A 123 2.15 11.60 -2.85
CA GLU A 123 1.35 12.30 -3.85
C GLU A 123 2.26 13.10 -4.78
N GLY A 124 2.32 12.73 -6.06
CA GLY A 124 3.16 13.40 -7.04
C GLY A 124 4.64 13.38 -6.63
N ASN A 125 5.21 14.55 -6.35
CA ASN A 125 6.60 14.71 -5.91
C ASN A 125 6.76 14.89 -4.39
N ARG A 126 5.70 14.60 -3.62
CA ARG A 126 5.64 14.80 -2.17
C ARG A 126 5.50 13.47 -1.45
N ALA A 127 6.30 13.26 -0.41
CA ALA A 127 6.13 12.17 0.55
C ALA A 127 5.87 12.73 1.96
N GLU A 128 4.83 12.24 2.60
CA GLU A 128 4.55 12.53 4.01
C GLU A 128 5.00 11.36 4.86
N ILE A 129 5.88 11.63 5.82
CA ILE A 129 6.49 10.62 6.69
C ILE A 129 6.05 10.88 8.12
N ARG A 130 5.58 9.83 8.78
CA ARG A 130 5.25 9.86 10.20
C ARG A 130 6.38 9.21 10.98
N PHE A 131 6.78 9.83 12.08
CA PHE A 131 7.73 9.24 13.01
C PHE A 131 6.97 8.59 14.16
N LEU A 132 7.44 7.43 14.60
CA LEU A 132 6.85 6.63 15.67
C LEU A 132 7.83 6.52 16.86
N GLY A 133 7.30 6.25 18.05
CA GLY A 133 8.09 6.03 19.27
C GLY A 133 8.75 7.31 19.79
N ALA A 134 9.97 7.19 20.36
CA ALA A 134 10.70 8.31 20.97
C ALA A 134 11.06 9.44 19.98
N CYS A 135 10.90 9.19 18.67
CA CYS A 135 11.08 10.20 17.61
C CYS A 135 9.90 11.20 17.54
N ASP A 136 8.74 10.87 18.10
CA ASP A 136 7.57 11.74 18.14
C ASP A 136 7.52 12.55 19.45
N GLY A 137 8.24 13.68 19.50
CA GLY A 137 8.11 14.67 20.57
C GLY A 137 9.42 15.15 21.23
N CYS A 138 10.59 14.61 20.88
CA CYS A 138 11.88 15.07 21.41
C CYS A 138 12.54 16.13 20.49
N PRO A 139 12.64 17.41 20.89
CA PRO A 139 13.14 18.48 20.02
C PRO A 139 14.60 18.29 19.55
N ALA A 140 15.43 17.58 20.33
CA ALA A 140 16.84 17.38 20.03
C ALA A 140 17.09 16.26 19.00
N SER A 141 16.24 15.24 18.97
CA SER A 141 16.42 14.06 18.10
C SER A 141 15.65 14.19 16.77
N GLN A 142 14.57 14.98 16.76
CA GLN A 142 13.71 15.19 15.59
C GLN A 142 14.47 15.76 14.37
N LEU A 143 15.38 16.71 14.57
CA LEU A 143 16.11 17.33 13.47
C LEU A 143 17.06 16.34 12.76
N THR A 144 17.73 15.47 13.54
CA THR A 144 18.68 14.48 13.01
C THR A 144 17.98 13.32 12.33
N PHE A 145 16.88 12.82 12.90
CA PHE A 145 16.11 11.73 12.28
C PHE A 145 15.37 12.17 11.03
N TYR A 146 14.77 13.37 11.06
CA TYR A 146 14.17 13.96 9.87
C TYR A 146 15.18 14.13 8.74
N ALA A 147 16.38 14.63 9.04
CA ALA A 147 17.44 14.76 8.05
C ALA A 147 17.88 13.40 7.47
N GLY A 148 17.99 12.36 8.31
CA GLY A 148 18.36 11.01 7.88
C GLY A 148 17.31 10.37 6.96
N VAL A 149 16.04 10.43 7.35
CA VAL A 149 14.89 9.97 6.55
C VAL A 149 14.79 10.72 5.23
N LYS A 150 14.83 12.05 5.30
CA LYS A 150 14.76 12.91 4.11
C LYS A 150 15.88 12.56 3.12
N LYS A 151 17.12 12.43 3.62
CA LYS A 151 18.25 12.06 2.79
C LYS A 151 18.08 10.68 2.15
N ALA A 152 17.62 9.68 2.89
CA ALA A 152 17.40 8.35 2.34
C ALA A 152 16.37 8.35 1.21
N ILE A 153 15.28 9.11 1.36
CA ILE A 153 14.27 9.28 0.31
C ILE A 153 14.86 10.00 -0.90
N GLU A 154 15.61 11.09 -0.71
CA GLU A 154 16.26 11.82 -1.81
C GLU A 154 17.26 10.94 -2.58
N ASP A 155 18.03 10.10 -1.87
CA ASP A 155 19.05 9.22 -2.46
C ASP A 155 18.42 8.07 -3.29
N HIS A 156 17.29 7.50 -2.84
CA HIS A 156 16.65 6.34 -3.51
C HIS A 156 15.48 6.72 -4.43
N VAL A 157 14.86 7.88 -4.21
CA VAL A 157 13.65 8.35 -4.89
C VAL A 157 13.81 9.84 -5.27
N PRO A 158 14.71 10.18 -6.22
CA PRO A 158 15.03 11.57 -6.56
C PRO A 158 13.86 12.37 -7.15
N GLU A 159 12.77 11.69 -7.51
CA GLU A 159 11.52 12.29 -7.99
C GLU A 159 10.70 12.91 -6.83
N ILE A 160 10.94 12.50 -5.58
CA ILE A 160 10.34 13.11 -4.39
C ILE A 160 11.20 14.31 -3.98
N THR A 161 10.74 15.50 -4.35
CA THR A 161 11.45 16.76 -4.05
C THR A 161 10.99 17.38 -2.74
N GLU A 162 9.85 16.93 -2.18
CA GLU A 162 9.32 17.46 -0.93
C GLU A 162 8.98 16.34 0.06
N VAL A 163 9.79 16.19 1.09
CA VAL A 163 9.49 15.34 2.25
C VAL A 163 8.86 16.22 3.32
N ARG A 164 7.73 15.79 3.89
CA ARG A 164 7.10 16.45 5.04
C ARG A 164 6.97 15.50 6.19
N GLN A 165 7.31 15.97 7.38
CA GLN A 165 6.95 15.26 8.59
C GLN A 165 5.49 15.58 8.92
N VAL A 166 4.68 14.54 9.08
CA VAL A 166 3.39 14.64 9.75
C VAL A 166 3.59 14.26 11.22
N LYS A 167 2.96 15.01 12.14
CA LYS A 167 3.03 14.69 13.57
C LYS A 167 2.44 13.30 13.81
N GLY A 168 3.09 12.52 14.68
CA GLY A 168 2.44 11.35 15.24
C GLY A 168 1.23 11.77 16.09
N LEU A 169 0.36 10.79 16.31
CA LEU A 169 -0.76 10.87 17.23
C LEU A 169 -0.22 10.97 18.65
N GLY A 170 0.20 12.18 19.04
CA GLY A 170 0.81 12.45 20.33
C GLY A 170 -0.13 12.15 21.48
N GLY A 171 0.42 11.49 22.51
CA GLY A 171 -0.29 11.01 23.69
C GLY A 171 -1.14 12.07 24.40
N GLY A 172 -2.33 11.62 24.78
CA GLY A 172 -3.25 12.29 25.71
C GLY A 172 -4.18 11.22 26.26
N GLY A 173 -4.46 11.25 27.56
CA GLY A 173 -5.18 10.17 28.27
C GLY A 173 -6.53 9.77 27.65
N ALA A 174 -7.01 8.60 28.09
CA ALA A 174 -8.10 7.79 27.53
C ALA A 174 -9.43 8.48 27.19
N ASP A 175 -9.63 9.76 27.51
CA ASP A 175 -10.91 10.47 27.36
C ASP A 175 -10.90 11.65 26.37
N THR A 176 -9.81 11.91 25.63
CA THR A 176 -9.78 12.96 24.59
C THR A 176 -8.97 12.54 23.36
N VAL A 177 -9.60 11.80 22.45
CA VAL A 177 -9.04 11.56 21.11
C VAL A 177 -9.36 12.78 20.26
N HIS A 178 -8.36 13.63 20.01
CA HIS A 178 -8.42 14.71 19.03
C HIS A 178 -7.63 14.31 17.79
N PHE A 179 -8.20 13.43 16.97
CA PHE A 179 -7.66 13.09 15.67
C PHE A 179 -8.31 13.94 14.58
N THR A 180 -7.56 14.34 13.56
CA THR A 180 -8.09 14.97 12.35
C THR A 180 -7.19 14.51 11.19
N SER A 181 -7.78 13.89 10.17
CA SER A 181 -7.00 13.38 9.04
C SER A 181 -6.24 14.53 8.35
N PRO A 182 -5.01 14.32 7.84
CA PRO A 182 -4.21 15.39 7.20
C PRO A 182 -4.93 16.13 6.06
N PHE A 183 -5.84 15.45 5.35
CA PHE A 183 -6.63 16.00 4.24
C PHE A 183 -7.88 16.80 4.69
N ALA A 184 -8.07 16.99 6.00
CA ALA A 184 -9.23 17.64 6.58
C ALA A 184 -9.24 19.17 6.47
N GLU A 185 -8.13 19.82 6.14
CA GLU A 185 -8.09 21.28 5.99
C GLU A 185 -8.24 21.74 4.53
N THR A 186 -7.93 20.87 3.56
CA THR A 186 -7.83 21.23 2.14
C THR A 186 -9.05 20.91 1.29
N LEU A 187 -10.00 20.12 1.81
CA LEU A 187 -11.19 19.68 1.06
C LEU A 187 -12.40 20.55 1.41
N GLY A 188 -13.12 21.07 0.41
CA GLY A 188 -14.38 21.80 0.63
C GLY A 188 -15.49 20.89 1.16
N GLY A 189 -16.51 21.46 1.82
CA GLY A 189 -17.69 20.73 2.32
C GLY A 189 -17.91 20.83 3.84
N SER A 190 -19.08 20.39 4.29
CA SER A 190 -19.50 20.47 5.70
C SER A 190 -19.17 19.20 6.48
N TRP A 191 -18.78 19.37 7.76
CA TRP A 191 -18.63 18.25 8.68
C TRP A 191 -20.00 17.68 9.07
N ILE A 192 -20.14 16.37 8.97
CA ILE A 192 -21.32 15.60 9.36
C ILE A 192 -20.95 14.83 10.63
N ASN A 193 -21.80 14.92 11.66
CA ASN A 193 -21.65 14.08 12.85
C ASN A 193 -22.05 12.65 12.48
N ALA A 194 -21.07 11.74 12.44
CA ALA A 194 -21.27 10.40 11.90
C ALA A 194 -21.69 9.40 13.00
N LEU A 195 -20.86 9.23 14.03
CA LEU A 195 -21.17 8.35 15.16
C LEU A 195 -20.44 8.76 16.45
N ASN A 196 -20.89 8.20 17.57
CA ASN A 196 -20.15 8.28 18.83
C ASN A 196 -18.96 7.31 18.80
N LEU A 197 -17.78 7.73 19.28
CA LEU A 197 -16.56 6.93 19.32
C LEU A 197 -16.75 5.59 20.06
N ALA A 198 -17.65 5.52 21.05
CA ALA A 198 -17.95 4.28 21.75
C ALA A 198 -18.57 3.18 20.86
N LYS A 199 -19.13 3.54 19.69
CA LYS A 199 -19.63 2.59 18.69
C LYS A 199 -18.52 2.01 17.80
N LEU A 200 -17.31 2.57 17.86
CA LEU A 200 -16.13 2.08 17.18
C LEU A 200 -15.02 1.81 18.22
N PRO A 201 -15.12 0.69 18.95
CA PRO A 201 -14.06 0.27 19.88
C PRO A 201 -12.72 0.13 19.18
N ASP A 202 -11.64 0.14 19.97
CA ASP A 202 -10.30 -0.09 19.43
C ASP A 202 -10.18 -1.45 18.72
N GLY A 203 -9.48 -1.47 17.59
CA GLY A 203 -9.27 -2.64 16.73
C GLY A 203 -10.48 -3.06 15.89
N THR A 204 -11.55 -2.28 15.88
CA THR A 204 -12.80 -2.63 15.17
C THR A 204 -12.99 -1.88 13.86
N THR A 205 -13.86 -2.43 13.01
CA THR A 205 -14.30 -1.83 11.75
C THR A 205 -15.81 -1.79 11.73
N LEU A 206 -16.38 -0.70 11.22
CA LEU A 206 -17.81 -0.47 11.15
C LEU A 206 -18.18 0.09 9.77
N PHE A 207 -19.20 -0.49 9.15
CA PHE A 207 -19.77 0.00 7.90
C PHE A 207 -21.03 0.80 8.22
N GLU A 208 -21.12 2.04 7.73
CA GLU A 208 -22.23 2.95 8.03
C GLU A 208 -22.60 3.79 6.81
N THR A 209 -23.78 4.41 6.85
CA THR A 209 -24.18 5.41 5.85
C THR A 209 -24.07 6.81 6.46
N VAL A 210 -23.24 7.67 5.87
CA VAL A 210 -23.02 9.05 6.34
C VAL A 210 -23.25 10.02 5.18
N GLY A 211 -24.21 10.93 5.35
CA GLY A 211 -24.51 11.92 4.30
C GLY A 211 -25.01 11.31 2.98
N GLY A 212 -25.52 10.08 3.00
CA GLY A 212 -25.98 9.35 1.81
C GLY A 212 -24.90 8.48 1.15
N GLU A 213 -23.65 8.54 1.61
CA GLU A 213 -22.57 7.66 1.14
C GLU A 213 -22.39 6.49 2.11
N SER A 214 -22.17 5.30 1.56
CA SER A 214 -21.77 4.10 2.29
C SER A 214 -20.27 4.22 2.60
N VAL A 215 -19.87 4.12 3.87
CA VAL A 215 -18.50 4.34 4.35
C VAL A 215 -18.01 3.23 5.28
N ILE A 216 -16.69 3.12 5.39
CA ILE A 216 -15.97 2.18 6.25
C ILE A 216 -15.21 2.98 7.28
N PHE A 217 -15.56 2.83 8.54
CA PHE A 217 -14.77 3.31 9.66
C PHE A 217 -13.88 2.20 10.20
N ALA A 218 -12.63 2.52 10.50
CA ALA A 218 -11.77 1.62 11.26
C ALA A 218 -11.04 2.39 12.36
N ARG A 219 -10.77 1.70 13.46
CA ARG A 219 -10.01 2.27 14.57
C ARG A 219 -8.83 1.38 14.94
N GLN A 220 -7.66 2.00 15.09
CA GLN A 220 -6.45 1.39 15.63
C GLN A 220 -5.80 2.36 16.62
N GLY A 221 -5.87 2.04 17.91
CA GLY A 221 -5.53 2.93 19.01
C GLY A 221 -6.34 4.24 18.96
N ASP A 222 -5.62 5.34 18.77
CA ASP A 222 -6.19 6.69 18.66
C ASP A 222 -6.46 7.12 17.21
N LEU A 223 -6.06 6.29 16.23
CA LEU A 223 -6.33 6.54 14.82
C LEU A 223 -7.74 6.08 14.46
N VAL A 224 -8.54 6.98 13.88
CA VAL A 224 -9.82 6.64 13.25
C VAL A 224 -9.73 6.99 11.77
N THR A 225 -9.93 6.02 10.89
CA THR A 225 -10.00 6.23 9.44
C THR A 225 -11.42 6.15 8.94
N CYS A 226 -11.67 6.75 7.76
CA CYS A 226 -12.96 6.68 7.07
C CYS A 226 -12.70 6.58 5.57
N PHE A 227 -13.21 5.54 4.93
CA PHE A 227 -13.13 5.34 3.48
C PHE A 227 -14.52 5.17 2.88
N ARG A 228 -14.66 5.37 1.58
CA ARG A 228 -15.85 4.93 0.85
C ARG A 228 -15.98 3.41 0.96
N ASN A 229 -17.18 2.90 1.20
CA ASN A 229 -17.50 1.48 1.18
C ASN A 229 -17.64 0.96 -0.26
N ALA A 230 -16.54 1.04 -0.99
CA ALA A 230 -16.46 0.62 -2.38
C ALA A 230 -15.02 0.15 -2.62
N CYS A 231 -14.87 -1.10 -3.04
CA CYS A 231 -13.58 -1.65 -3.42
C CYS A 231 -12.98 -0.80 -4.54
N ALA A 232 -11.79 -0.26 -4.33
CA ALA A 232 -11.16 0.65 -5.29
C ALA A 232 -10.93 0.02 -6.67
N HIS A 233 -10.96 -1.31 -6.77
CA HIS A 233 -10.87 -2.06 -8.03
C HIS A 233 -12.09 -1.87 -8.95
N MET A 234 -13.31 -2.09 -8.45
CA MET A 234 -14.55 -2.10 -9.27
C MET A 234 -15.75 -1.40 -8.63
N GLY A 235 -15.56 -0.75 -7.49
CA GLY A 235 -16.59 0.00 -6.79
C GLY A 235 -17.64 -0.84 -6.06
N LEU A 236 -17.44 -2.16 -5.95
CA LEU A 236 -18.37 -3.05 -5.24
C LEU A 236 -18.27 -2.86 -3.72
N GLU A 237 -19.40 -2.93 -3.02
CA GLU A 237 -19.44 -2.81 -1.56
C GLU A 237 -18.60 -3.89 -0.87
N MET A 238 -17.94 -3.51 0.21
CA MET A 238 -17.00 -4.36 0.95
C MET A 238 -17.54 -4.80 2.32
N THR A 239 -18.83 -4.59 2.58
CA THR A 239 -19.51 -4.90 3.85
C THR A 239 -19.35 -6.37 4.27
N GLU A 240 -19.31 -7.29 3.30
CA GLU A 240 -19.14 -8.74 3.54
C GLU A 240 -17.66 -9.17 3.56
N GLY A 241 -16.73 -8.22 3.46
CA GLY A 241 -15.29 -8.49 3.47
C GLY A 241 -14.79 -8.95 4.83
N ALA A 242 -13.83 -9.88 4.82
CA ALA A 242 -13.17 -10.32 6.04
C ALA A 242 -12.20 -9.25 6.54
N VAL A 243 -12.21 -8.96 7.83
CA VAL A 243 -11.26 -8.05 8.48
C VAL A 243 -10.40 -8.84 9.47
N GLU A 244 -9.10 -8.88 9.21
CA GLU A 244 -8.13 -9.57 10.08
C GLU A 244 -6.90 -8.68 10.27
N ALA A 245 -6.51 -8.47 11.53
CA ALA A 245 -5.33 -7.66 11.90
C ALA A 245 -5.27 -6.27 11.20
N GLY A 246 -6.42 -5.59 11.08
CA GLY A 246 -6.50 -4.27 10.45
C GLY A 246 -6.48 -4.28 8.93
N ILE A 247 -6.56 -5.45 8.29
CA ILE A 247 -6.62 -5.62 6.84
C ILE A 247 -8.02 -6.06 6.44
N LEU A 248 -8.67 -5.28 5.56
CA LEU A 248 -9.94 -5.63 4.94
C LEU A 248 -9.69 -6.36 3.61
N THR A 249 -10.21 -7.57 3.49
CA THR A 249 -10.18 -8.35 2.24
C THR A 249 -11.53 -8.23 1.54
N CYS A 250 -11.51 -7.68 0.33
CA CYS A 250 -12.69 -7.56 -0.53
C CYS A 250 -13.29 -8.95 -0.81
N PRO A 251 -14.60 -9.16 -0.57
CA PRO A 251 -15.22 -10.49 -0.66
C PRO A 251 -15.37 -10.98 -2.10
N TRP A 252 -15.25 -10.09 -3.07
CA TRP A 252 -15.48 -10.40 -4.49
C TRP A 252 -14.24 -10.90 -5.20
N HIS A 253 -13.11 -10.23 -4.98
CA HIS A 253 -11.88 -10.44 -5.76
C HIS A 253 -10.62 -10.56 -4.89
N GLY A 254 -10.76 -10.59 -3.56
CA GLY A 254 -9.65 -10.81 -2.64
C GLY A 254 -8.69 -9.64 -2.49
N PHE A 255 -8.98 -8.45 -3.03
CA PHE A 255 -8.13 -7.28 -2.85
C PHE A 255 -8.03 -6.94 -1.36
N ARG A 256 -6.80 -6.77 -0.87
CA ARG A 256 -6.53 -6.56 0.56
C ARG A 256 -6.16 -5.10 0.80
N TYR A 257 -6.77 -4.48 1.80
CA TYR A 257 -6.60 -3.08 2.11
C TYR A 257 -6.19 -2.90 3.57
N ALA A 258 -5.07 -2.23 3.82
CA ALA A 258 -4.70 -1.78 5.16
C ALA A 258 -5.64 -0.65 5.60
N LEU A 259 -6.46 -0.90 6.63
CA LEU A 259 -7.47 0.06 7.09
C LEU A 259 -6.88 1.25 7.84
N GLU A 260 -5.60 1.21 8.21
CA GLU A 260 -4.90 2.34 8.83
C GLU A 260 -4.59 3.47 7.82
N SER A 261 -4.40 3.11 6.55
CA SER A 261 -3.93 4.04 5.49
C SER A 261 -4.87 4.09 4.28
N GLY A 262 -5.66 3.04 4.07
CA GLY A 262 -6.41 2.80 2.84
C GLY A 262 -5.58 2.09 1.77
N GLU A 263 -4.36 1.66 2.11
CA GLU A 263 -3.43 1.10 1.15
C GLU A 263 -3.88 -0.27 0.62
N CYS A 264 -3.92 -0.47 -0.69
CA CYS A 264 -4.12 -1.77 -1.30
C CYS A 264 -2.82 -2.57 -1.31
N LEU A 265 -2.78 -3.60 -0.47
CA LEU A 265 -1.64 -4.51 -0.30
C LEU A 265 -1.48 -5.50 -1.45
N THR A 266 -2.52 -5.69 -2.26
CA THR A 266 -2.51 -6.58 -3.43
C THR A 266 -2.23 -5.85 -4.74
N ALA A 267 -2.52 -4.55 -4.81
CA ALA A 267 -2.35 -3.73 -6.01
C ALA A 267 -2.16 -2.24 -5.63
N PRO A 268 -0.91 -1.78 -5.43
CA PRO A 268 -0.59 -0.44 -4.89
C PRO A 268 -1.08 0.76 -5.72
N GLU A 269 -1.60 0.56 -6.93
CA GLU A 269 -2.21 1.61 -7.74
C GLU A 269 -3.72 1.81 -7.45
N VAL A 270 -4.34 0.96 -6.63
CA VAL A 270 -5.80 0.89 -6.47
C VAL A 270 -6.23 1.19 -5.04
N GLN A 271 -6.03 2.43 -4.59
CA GLN A 271 -6.19 2.82 -3.19
C GLN A 271 -7.63 3.10 -2.76
N LEU A 272 -7.97 2.82 -1.49
CA LEU A 272 -9.29 3.20 -0.97
C LEU A 272 -9.49 4.71 -1.02
N HIS A 273 -10.70 5.12 -1.42
CA HIS A 273 -11.06 6.54 -1.45
C HIS A 273 -11.32 7.03 -0.03
N ALA A 274 -10.39 7.82 0.51
CA ALA A 274 -10.50 8.35 1.86
C ALA A 274 -11.52 9.50 1.96
N HIS A 275 -12.22 9.54 3.08
CA HIS A 275 -12.99 10.70 3.52
C HIS A 275 -12.27 11.40 4.67
N ALA A 276 -12.43 12.71 4.77
CA ALA A 276 -11.86 13.44 5.89
C ALA A 276 -12.60 13.08 7.17
N VAL A 277 -11.87 12.70 8.21
CA VAL A 277 -12.43 12.29 9.50
C VAL A 277 -11.74 13.03 10.64
N ARG A 278 -12.51 13.40 11.66
CA ARG A 278 -11.98 13.93 12.90
C ARG A 278 -12.74 13.41 14.10
N VAL A 279 -12.07 13.35 15.24
CA VAL A 279 -12.65 13.00 16.53
C VAL A 279 -12.58 14.23 17.42
N ILE A 280 -13.72 14.62 18.00
CA ILE A 280 -13.85 15.74 18.93
C ILE A 280 -14.56 15.22 20.17
N GLY A 281 -13.79 15.00 21.25
CA GLY A 281 -14.29 14.32 22.45
C GLY A 281 -14.78 12.91 22.09
N SER A 282 -16.06 12.63 22.29
CA SER A 282 -16.68 11.34 21.98
C SER A 282 -17.35 11.28 20.60
N HIS A 283 -17.17 12.27 19.74
CA HIS A 283 -17.86 12.34 18.44
C HIS A 283 -16.90 12.17 17.28
N ILE A 284 -17.20 11.22 16.39
CA ILE A 284 -16.56 11.05 15.09
C ILE A 284 -17.35 11.89 14.09
N GLN A 285 -16.67 12.82 13.44
CA GLN A 285 -17.23 13.65 12.38
C GLN A 285 -16.52 13.33 11.07
N VAL A 286 -17.29 13.26 9.99
CA VAL A 286 -16.80 12.98 8.65
C VAL A 286 -17.21 14.09 7.71
N ARG A 287 -16.32 14.43 6.79
CA ARG A 287 -16.66 15.22 5.61
C ARG A 287 -16.45 14.33 4.39
N ILE A 288 -17.55 14.08 3.69
CA ILE A 288 -17.56 13.29 2.46
C ILE A 288 -16.78 14.03 1.38
N VAL A 289 -15.88 13.29 0.74
CA VAL A 289 -15.04 13.74 -0.36
C VAL A 289 -15.61 13.11 -1.62
N PRO A 290 -16.01 13.92 -2.63
CA PRO A 290 -16.59 13.40 -3.86
C PRO A 290 -15.67 12.40 -4.57
#